data_AF-A0A0G1FBC9-F1
#
_entry.id   AF-A0A0G1FBC9-F1
#
_cell.length_a   1.000
_cell.length_b   1.000
_cell.length_c   1.000
_cell.angle_alpha   90.00
_cell.angle_beta   90.00
_cell.angle_gamma   90.00
#
_symmetry.space_group_name_H-M   'P 1'
#
loop_
_entity.id
_entity.type
_entity.pdbx_description
1 polymer ?
#
loop_
_entity_poly.entity_id
_entity_poly.type
_entity_poly.pdbx_seq_one_letter_code
_entity_poly.pdbx_strand_id
1 'polypeptide(L)'
;MATISTATPPPNVVKLLKKHGFSPSDFLWLAVPSLNPPQKRLSRTDLVKFHKVDAVEILSWTFDNPILIHSSRTSDVVTGCDRQCHVCLADSALPSKIFSFESLKRLWKLKEFVATLDVQSHRVGSSADVQDHPDGPKIIKHALTSTRGLDGYQIKVFTNYRPADEDTLDELLNLARTYGEKLHLTVSLPLNMSDVIFNRFTDYMKSRTDFFGIETRVYPDGAIGYPYSLENVSIMNVAHPDGLVTSGRILSQSQLRQKHIIYRDPDMDNLYTQRGLVKTYFNPDGLWLMMYGTMFDSYTTRVFTPLTPDNISILSLLPWHPYFPTPPNWPGGKGVQLNGWEAKRLKAKLYMSGKTPFKAKII
;
A
#
# COMPACT_ATOMS: atom_id res chain seq x y z
N MET A 1 27.72 6.79 -2.38
CA MET A 1 26.70 5.76 -2.09
C MET A 1 25.71 6.38 -1.13
N ALA A 2 24.44 6.54 -1.51
CA ALA A 2 23.43 6.96 -0.54
C ALA A 2 23.28 5.82 0.46
N THR A 3 23.59 6.08 1.73
CA THR A 3 23.31 5.16 2.83
C THR A 3 21.83 4.84 2.80
N ILE A 4 21.50 3.57 2.56
CA ILE A 4 20.14 3.05 2.62
C ILE A 4 19.62 3.40 4.01
N SER A 5 18.71 4.38 4.09
CA SER A 5 18.05 4.74 5.35
C SER A 5 17.14 3.58 5.72
N THR A 6 17.71 2.59 6.42
CA THR A 6 16.96 1.49 7.02
C THR A 6 16.13 2.09 8.14
N ALA A 7 14.81 2.14 7.96
CA ALA A 7 13.92 2.53 9.03
C ALA A 7 14.09 1.59 10.22
N THR A 8 14.34 2.13 11.41
CA THR A 8 14.48 1.32 12.62
C THR A 8 13.14 0.67 12.95
N PRO A 9 13.07 -0.67 13.13
CA PRO A 9 11.84 -1.34 13.55
C PRO A 9 11.37 -0.80 14.92
N PRO A 10 10.05 -0.78 15.21
CA PRO A 10 9.51 -0.32 16.48
C PRO A 10 10.16 -1.04 17.69
N PRO A 11 10.45 -0.35 18.80
CA PRO A 11 11.15 -0.95 19.95
C PRO A 11 10.47 -2.18 20.56
N ASN A 12 9.14 -2.26 20.52
CA ASN A 12 8.37 -3.42 20.98
C ASN A 12 8.60 -4.66 20.10
N VAL A 13 8.76 -4.46 18.78
CA VAL A 13 9.11 -5.53 17.83
C VAL A 13 10.52 -6.03 18.10
N VAL A 14 11.48 -5.12 18.28
CA VAL A 14 12.87 -5.47 18.64
C VAL A 14 12.93 -6.26 19.94
N LYS A 15 12.15 -5.87 20.96
CA LYS A 15 12.07 -6.61 22.23
C LYS A 15 11.53 -8.03 22.05
N LEU A 16 10.51 -8.21 21.20
CA LEU A 16 9.95 -9.53 20.91
C LEU A 16 10.98 -10.42 20.22
N LEU A 17 11.64 -9.92 19.17
CA LEU A 17 12.66 -10.68 18.44
C LEU A 17 13.81 -11.12 19.37
N LYS A 18 14.31 -10.21 20.21
CA LYS A 18 15.35 -10.53 21.21
C LYS A 18 14.90 -11.58 22.22
N LYS A 19 13.65 -11.53 22.68
CA LYS A 19 13.09 -12.53 23.60
C LYS A 19 13.11 -13.94 22.98
N HIS A 20 12.96 -14.03 21.66
CA HIS A 20 13.02 -15.28 20.91
C HIS A 20 14.43 -15.62 20.38
N GLY A 21 15.47 -14.97 20.90
CA GLY A 21 16.86 -15.28 20.57
C GLY A 21 17.42 -14.59 19.32
N PHE A 22 16.64 -13.72 18.68
CA PHE A 22 17.07 -13.03 17.46
C PHE A 22 17.72 -11.68 17.76
N SER A 23 18.82 -11.43 17.08
CA SER A 23 19.48 -10.14 16.98
C SER A 23 18.86 -9.29 15.87
N PRO A 24 18.90 -7.95 15.97
CA PRO A 24 18.50 -7.07 14.86
C PRO A 24 19.28 -7.30 13.55
N SER A 25 20.46 -7.93 13.61
CA SER A 25 21.25 -8.34 12.43
C SER A 25 20.71 -9.57 11.72
N ASP A 26 19.83 -10.36 12.34
CA ASP A 26 19.22 -11.55 11.72
C ASP A 26 18.10 -11.18 10.72
N PHE A 27 17.73 -9.89 10.64
CA PHE A 27 16.66 -9.41 9.79
C PHE A 27 17.02 -8.09 9.11
N LEU A 28 16.69 -7.98 7.83
CA LEU A 28 16.86 -6.76 7.05
C LEU A 28 15.54 -6.00 6.96
N TRP A 29 15.48 -4.82 7.58
CA TRP A 29 14.33 -3.92 7.51
C TRP A 29 14.53 -2.85 6.45
N LEU A 30 13.64 -2.81 5.47
CA LEU A 30 13.70 -1.88 4.33
C LEU A 30 12.50 -0.94 4.36
N ALA A 31 12.70 0.35 4.14
CA ALA A 31 11.58 1.31 4.06
C ALA A 31 10.70 1.08 2.81
N VAL A 32 11.24 0.42 1.79
CA VAL A 32 10.54 0.00 0.56
C VAL A 32 11.21 -1.29 0.08
N PRO A 33 10.47 -2.29 -0.44
CA PRO A 33 11.06 -3.49 -0.99
C PRO A 33 11.73 -3.15 -2.34
N SER A 34 12.90 -2.52 -2.29
CA SER A 34 13.89 -2.59 -3.36
C SER A 34 15.21 -2.90 -2.69
N LEU A 35 15.55 -4.19 -2.63
CA LEU A 35 16.78 -4.64 -1.97
C LEU A 35 18.04 -4.02 -2.59
N ASN A 36 17.97 -3.57 -3.85
CA ASN A 36 18.96 -2.76 -4.53
C ASN A 36 18.26 -2.10 -5.73
N PRO A 37 17.75 -0.86 -5.64
CA PRO A 37 17.13 -0.24 -6.81
C PRO A 37 18.19 -0.12 -7.91
N PRO A 38 17.83 -0.36 -9.20
CA PRO A 38 18.77 -0.24 -10.29
C PRO A 38 19.33 1.19 -10.30
N GLN A 39 20.64 1.33 -10.56
CA GLN A 39 21.29 2.65 -10.56
C GLN A 39 20.78 3.58 -11.67
N LYS A 40 20.14 3.01 -12.69
CA LYS A 40 19.50 3.71 -13.80
C LYS A 40 18.08 3.23 -13.97
N ARG A 41 17.19 4.14 -14.36
CA ARG A 41 15.80 3.82 -14.69
C ARG A 41 15.75 2.86 -15.87
N LEU A 42 15.07 1.74 -15.70
CA LEU A 42 14.77 0.80 -16.77
C LEU A 42 13.55 1.31 -17.56
N SER A 43 13.60 1.18 -18.88
CA SER A 43 12.42 1.44 -19.70
C SER A 43 11.37 0.34 -19.48
N ARG A 44 10.09 0.64 -19.75
CA ARG A 44 9.02 -0.38 -19.70
C ARG A 44 9.34 -1.56 -20.61
N THR A 45 9.90 -1.28 -21.79
CA THR A 45 10.33 -2.30 -22.75
C THR A 45 11.40 -3.21 -22.17
N ASP A 46 12.42 -2.65 -21.51
CA ASP A 46 13.50 -3.44 -20.91
C ASP A 46 12.99 -4.29 -19.74
N LEU A 47 12.13 -3.72 -18.88
CA LEU A 47 11.49 -4.46 -17.78
C LEU A 47 10.73 -5.68 -18.29
N VAL A 48 9.90 -5.48 -19.32
CA VAL A 48 9.08 -6.53 -19.93
C VAL A 48 9.92 -7.55 -20.69
N LYS A 49 11.09 -7.17 -21.22
CA LYS A 49 11.93 -8.07 -22.01
C LYS A 49 12.92 -8.87 -21.17
N PHE A 50 13.52 -8.26 -20.16
CA PHE A 50 14.68 -8.81 -19.46
C PHE A 50 14.48 -9.01 -17.96
N HIS A 51 13.44 -8.43 -17.36
CA HIS A 51 13.22 -8.46 -15.90
C HIS A 51 11.86 -9.07 -15.51
N LYS A 52 11.30 -9.89 -16.40
CA LYS A 52 10.12 -10.71 -16.09
C LYS A 52 10.49 -11.82 -15.12
N VAL A 53 9.64 -12.00 -14.11
CA VAL A 53 9.74 -13.11 -13.16
C VAL A 53 8.45 -13.92 -13.13
N ASP A 54 8.58 -15.18 -12.73
CA ASP A 54 7.47 -16.11 -12.60
C ASP A 54 6.85 -16.01 -11.20
N ALA A 55 5.58 -15.60 -11.13
CA ALA A 55 4.86 -15.45 -9.88
C ALA A 55 4.67 -16.77 -9.11
N VAL A 56 4.56 -17.90 -9.81
CA VAL A 56 4.40 -19.22 -9.17
C VAL A 56 5.72 -19.66 -8.56
N GLU A 57 6.84 -19.44 -9.25
CA GLU A 57 8.17 -19.76 -8.72
C GLU A 57 8.48 -18.97 -7.46
N ILE A 58 8.22 -17.66 -7.48
CA ILE A 58 8.49 -16.76 -6.35
C ILE A 58 7.69 -17.14 -5.09
N LEU A 59 6.48 -17.66 -5.28
CA LEU A 59 5.56 -17.97 -4.18
C LEU A 59 5.42 -19.48 -3.89
N SER A 60 6.13 -20.36 -4.60
CA SER A 60 5.88 -21.81 -4.50
C SER A 60 6.07 -22.36 -3.09
N TRP A 61 7.08 -21.86 -2.37
CA TRP A 61 7.37 -22.24 -0.99
C TRP A 61 6.28 -21.83 0.00
N THR A 62 5.40 -20.90 -0.38
CA THR A 62 4.28 -20.44 0.46
C THR A 62 3.10 -21.42 0.44
N PHE A 63 3.04 -22.28 -0.58
CA PHE A 63 1.98 -23.26 -0.73
C PHE A 63 2.07 -24.29 0.41
N ASP A 64 0.91 -24.75 0.88
CA ASP A 64 0.76 -25.65 2.03
C ASP A 64 1.28 -25.12 3.38
N ASN A 65 1.71 -23.86 3.47
CA ASN A 65 2.08 -23.27 4.74
C ASN A 65 0.81 -22.84 5.52
N PRO A 66 0.46 -23.49 6.63
CA PRO A 66 -0.78 -23.21 7.34
C PRO A 66 -0.81 -21.79 7.91
N ILE A 67 0.34 -21.20 8.28
CA ILE A 67 0.44 -19.83 8.82
C ILE A 67 -0.08 -18.81 7.81
N LEU A 68 0.10 -19.07 6.50
CA LEU A 68 -0.24 -18.15 5.43
C LEU A 68 -1.69 -18.24 4.97
N ILE A 69 -2.45 -19.23 5.43
CA ILE A 69 -3.88 -19.36 5.13
C ILE A 69 -4.60 -18.09 5.62
N HIS A 70 -5.36 -17.46 4.73
CA HIS A 70 -6.04 -16.19 4.97
C HIS A 70 -5.15 -15.05 5.47
N SER A 71 -3.86 -15.04 5.09
CA SER A 71 -2.92 -14.00 5.51
C SER A 71 -2.65 -12.95 4.45
N SER A 72 -2.67 -13.31 3.15
CA SER A 72 -2.32 -12.43 2.03
C SER A 72 -3.34 -11.31 1.89
N ARG A 73 -2.88 -10.07 1.97
CA ARG A 73 -3.73 -8.87 1.95
C ARG A 73 -3.40 -7.94 0.80
N THR A 74 -2.16 -7.95 0.32
CA THR A 74 -1.68 -6.92 -0.60
C THR A 74 -0.64 -7.48 -1.55
N SER A 75 -0.68 -7.03 -2.80
CA SER A 75 0.32 -7.35 -3.80
C SER A 75 0.63 -6.19 -4.72
N ASP A 76 1.86 -6.15 -5.20
CA ASP A 76 2.26 -5.33 -6.34
C ASP A 76 2.65 -6.23 -7.53
N VAL A 77 2.28 -5.80 -8.73
CA VAL A 77 2.56 -6.53 -9.99
C VAL A 77 3.91 -6.17 -10.61
N VAL A 78 4.50 -5.08 -10.12
CA VAL A 78 5.80 -4.52 -10.47
C VAL A 78 6.52 -4.20 -9.15
N THR A 79 7.82 -4.41 -9.06
CA THR A 79 8.60 -3.87 -7.94
C THR A 79 8.90 -2.41 -8.21
N GLY A 80 8.56 -1.52 -7.29
CA GLY A 80 8.88 -0.09 -7.37
C GLY A 80 7.90 0.68 -8.26
N CYS A 81 8.07 2.01 -8.27
CA CYS A 81 7.24 2.89 -9.08
C CYS A 81 8.14 3.97 -9.70
N ASP A 82 7.96 4.25 -10.98
CA ASP A 82 8.78 5.26 -11.66
C ASP A 82 8.31 6.70 -11.39
N ARG A 83 7.33 6.87 -10.50
CA ARG A 83 6.70 8.15 -10.21
C ARG A 83 7.38 8.82 -9.02
N GLN A 84 8.02 9.94 -9.32
CA GLN A 84 8.65 10.82 -8.35
C GLN A 84 7.62 11.67 -7.60
N CYS A 85 6.69 11.00 -6.94
CA CYS A 85 5.72 11.64 -6.08
C CYS A 85 6.45 12.05 -4.79
N HIS A 86 6.53 13.36 -4.51
CA HIS A 86 7.26 13.93 -3.37
C HIS A 86 6.99 13.26 -2.01
N VAL A 87 5.79 12.69 -1.85
CA VAL A 87 5.36 12.03 -0.62
C VAL A 87 5.14 10.51 -0.77
N CYS A 88 5.50 9.93 -1.90
CA CYS A 88 5.48 8.49 -2.07
C CYS A 88 6.72 7.88 -1.41
N LEU A 89 6.53 6.84 -0.60
CA LEU A 89 7.67 6.09 -0.06
C LEU A 89 8.40 5.35 -1.19
N ALA A 90 7.67 4.87 -2.19
CA ALA A 90 8.21 4.18 -3.36
C ALA A 90 8.98 5.07 -4.35
N ASP A 91 9.00 6.40 -4.15
CA ASP A 91 9.90 7.31 -4.90
C ASP A 91 11.38 6.91 -4.72
N SER A 92 11.69 6.21 -3.63
CA SER A 92 13.02 5.64 -3.37
C SER A 92 13.32 4.32 -4.12
N ALA A 93 12.36 3.76 -4.87
CA ALA A 93 12.49 2.46 -5.54
C ALA A 93 12.15 2.55 -7.04
N LEU A 94 13.20 2.65 -7.87
CA LEU A 94 13.06 2.54 -9.32
C LEU A 94 12.54 1.16 -9.72
N PRO A 95 11.65 1.07 -10.74
CA PRO A 95 11.17 -0.21 -11.20
C PRO A 95 12.30 -1.16 -11.61
N SER A 96 12.25 -2.39 -11.09
CA SER A 96 13.36 -3.35 -11.22
C SER A 96 12.94 -4.72 -11.75
N LYS A 97 11.73 -5.17 -11.43
CA LYS A 97 11.18 -6.48 -11.81
C LYS A 97 9.68 -6.38 -12.04
N ILE A 98 9.17 -7.29 -12.86
CA ILE A 98 7.76 -7.35 -13.23
C ILE A 98 7.30 -8.80 -13.30
N PHE A 99 6.13 -9.12 -12.77
CA PHE A 99 5.56 -10.45 -13.00
C PHE A 99 5.15 -10.61 -14.46
N SER A 100 5.28 -11.80 -15.03
CA SER A 100 4.63 -12.07 -16.31
C SER A 100 3.12 -12.28 -16.14
N PHE A 101 2.31 -11.77 -17.06
CA PHE A 101 0.85 -11.97 -17.03
C PHE A 101 0.46 -13.46 -16.97
N GLU A 102 1.11 -14.31 -17.76
CA GLU A 102 0.84 -15.76 -17.77
C GLU A 102 1.21 -16.44 -16.44
N SER A 103 2.25 -15.97 -15.75
CA SER A 103 2.56 -16.49 -14.40
C SER A 103 1.52 -16.09 -13.36
N LEU A 104 1.05 -14.83 -13.38
CA LEU A 104 -0.04 -14.39 -12.50
C LEU A 104 -1.32 -15.17 -12.81
N LYS A 105 -1.64 -15.38 -14.08
CA LYS A 105 -2.80 -16.17 -14.50
C LYS A 105 -2.77 -17.59 -13.95
N ARG A 106 -1.60 -18.23 -13.92
CA ARG A 106 -1.41 -19.54 -13.29
C ARG A 106 -1.55 -19.43 -11.77
N LEU A 107 -0.86 -18.49 -11.13
CA LEU A 107 -0.91 -18.29 -9.68
C LEU A 107 -2.34 -18.15 -9.15
N TRP A 108 -3.14 -17.26 -9.74
CA TRP A 108 -4.53 -17.01 -9.32
C TRP A 108 -5.47 -18.22 -9.51
N LYS A 109 -5.09 -19.22 -10.33
CA LYS A 109 -5.85 -20.47 -10.50
C LYS A 109 -5.47 -21.56 -9.49
N LEU A 110 -4.33 -21.42 -8.81
CA LEU A 110 -3.91 -22.38 -7.80
C LEU A 110 -4.80 -22.24 -6.56
N LYS A 111 -5.42 -23.34 -6.14
CA LYS A 111 -6.30 -23.34 -4.96
C LYS A 111 -5.51 -23.01 -3.70
N GLU A 112 -4.26 -23.45 -3.67
CA GLU A 112 -3.27 -23.21 -2.62
C GLU A 112 -3.02 -21.72 -2.46
N PHE A 113 -2.81 -21.00 -3.58
CA PHE A 113 -2.66 -19.54 -3.54
C PHE A 113 -3.96 -18.84 -3.12
N VAL A 114 -5.11 -19.25 -3.68
CA VAL A 114 -6.41 -18.67 -3.31
C VAL A 114 -6.70 -18.85 -1.81
N ALA A 115 -6.29 -19.97 -1.21
CA ALA A 115 -6.41 -20.20 0.23
C ALA A 115 -5.54 -19.26 1.08
N THR A 116 -4.44 -18.72 0.53
CA THR A 116 -3.63 -17.71 1.24
C THR A 116 -4.30 -16.34 1.29
N LEU A 117 -5.22 -16.04 0.37
CA LEU A 117 -5.92 -14.76 0.31
C LEU A 117 -6.80 -14.56 1.55
N ASP A 118 -6.89 -13.30 1.99
CA ASP A 118 -7.87 -12.88 3.00
C ASP A 118 -9.28 -13.41 2.73
N VAL A 119 -10.08 -13.48 3.79
CA VAL A 119 -11.49 -13.86 3.65
C VAL A 119 -12.36 -12.72 3.12
N GLN A 120 -11.93 -11.46 3.25
CA GLN A 120 -12.73 -10.30 2.84
C GLN A 120 -12.20 -9.61 1.60
N SER A 121 -10.88 -9.39 1.49
CA SER A 121 -10.35 -8.63 0.36
C SER A 121 -8.85 -8.80 0.10
N HIS A 122 -8.45 -8.59 -1.16
CA HIS A 122 -7.05 -8.44 -1.52
C HIS A 122 -6.82 -7.16 -2.30
N ARG A 123 -5.78 -6.42 -1.89
CA ARG A 123 -5.40 -5.15 -2.49
C ARG A 123 -4.31 -5.35 -3.54
N VAL A 124 -4.51 -4.85 -4.74
CA VAL A 124 -3.48 -4.68 -5.76
C VAL A 124 -3.07 -3.21 -5.80
N GLY A 125 -1.79 -2.94 -5.58
CA GLY A 125 -1.24 -1.57 -5.50
C GLY A 125 -1.01 -1.12 -4.06
N SER A 126 0.27 -0.97 -3.71
CA SER A 126 0.75 -0.53 -2.41
C SER A 126 1.99 0.35 -2.53
N SER A 127 3.08 -0.22 -3.04
CA SER A 127 4.35 0.45 -3.32
C SER A 127 4.65 0.56 -4.81
N ALA A 128 3.81 -0.03 -5.66
CA ALA A 128 3.79 0.14 -7.09
C ALA A 128 2.37 0.43 -7.57
N ASP A 129 2.26 0.78 -8.85
CA ASP A 129 0.98 1.02 -9.51
C ASP A 129 0.68 -0.11 -10.50
N VAL A 130 -0.56 -0.60 -10.50
CA VAL A 130 -0.99 -1.64 -11.45
C VAL A 130 -0.87 -1.19 -12.91
N GLN A 131 -0.99 0.12 -13.18
CA GLN A 131 -0.83 0.70 -14.52
C GLN A 131 0.62 0.61 -15.05
N ASP A 132 1.62 0.35 -14.19
CA ASP A 132 3.00 0.13 -14.65
C ASP A 132 3.15 -1.21 -15.40
N HIS A 133 2.22 -2.15 -15.18
CA HIS A 133 2.17 -3.41 -15.90
C HIS A 133 1.40 -3.27 -17.24
N PRO A 134 1.93 -3.74 -18.39
CA PRO A 134 1.25 -3.65 -19.70
C PRO A 134 -0.12 -4.32 -19.73
N ASP A 135 -0.28 -5.41 -18.99
CA ASP A 135 -1.54 -6.12 -18.82
C ASP A 135 -2.30 -5.78 -17.52
N GLY A 136 -2.07 -4.59 -16.94
CA GLY A 136 -2.65 -4.19 -15.64
C GLY A 136 -4.15 -4.49 -15.50
N PRO A 137 -5.04 -3.96 -16.38
CA PRO A 137 -6.47 -4.25 -16.35
C PRO A 137 -6.78 -5.75 -16.54
N LYS A 138 -6.03 -6.46 -17.39
CA LYS A 138 -6.22 -7.90 -17.60
C LYS A 138 -5.88 -8.71 -16.35
N ILE A 139 -4.86 -8.30 -15.59
CA ILE A 139 -4.52 -8.91 -14.29
C ILE A 139 -5.68 -8.76 -13.32
N ILE A 140 -6.25 -7.55 -13.20
CA ILE A 140 -7.39 -7.29 -12.30
C ILE A 140 -8.61 -8.12 -12.72
N LYS A 141 -8.94 -8.15 -14.02
CA LYS A 141 -10.03 -8.98 -14.55
C LYS A 141 -9.83 -10.46 -14.23
N HIS A 142 -8.60 -10.96 -14.35
CA HIS A 142 -8.29 -12.35 -14.05
C HIS A 142 -8.39 -12.67 -12.57
N ALA A 143 -7.91 -11.78 -11.69
CA ALA A 143 -8.08 -11.91 -10.24
C ALA A 143 -9.58 -11.98 -9.87
N LEU A 144 -10.39 -11.04 -10.37
CA LEU A 144 -11.85 -11.02 -10.16
C LEU A 144 -12.54 -12.30 -10.62
N THR A 145 -12.14 -12.81 -11.79
CA THR A 145 -12.71 -14.07 -12.32
C THR A 145 -12.33 -15.26 -11.45
N SER A 146 -11.08 -15.32 -11.00
CA SER A 146 -10.54 -16.43 -10.20
C SER A 146 -11.11 -16.44 -8.78
N THR A 147 -11.52 -15.30 -8.25
CA THR A 147 -12.13 -15.17 -6.91
C THR A 147 -13.65 -15.09 -6.94
N ARG A 148 -14.31 -15.35 -8.09
CA ARG A 148 -15.77 -15.25 -8.23
C ARG A 148 -16.54 -16.18 -7.27
N GLY A 149 -15.97 -17.34 -6.94
CA GLY A 149 -16.57 -18.29 -6.01
C GLY A 149 -16.42 -17.93 -4.53
N LEU A 150 -15.72 -16.84 -4.20
CA LEU A 150 -15.55 -16.36 -2.83
C LEU A 150 -16.66 -15.36 -2.49
N ASP A 151 -17.54 -15.76 -1.58
CA ASP A 151 -18.68 -14.96 -1.18
C ASP A 151 -18.25 -13.73 -0.36
N GLY A 152 -18.85 -12.57 -0.66
CA GLY A 152 -18.47 -11.29 -0.01
C GLY A 152 -17.04 -10.79 -0.27
N TYR A 153 -16.22 -11.54 -1.01
CA TYR A 153 -14.83 -11.19 -1.26
C TYR A 153 -14.67 -10.07 -2.29
N GLN A 154 -13.76 -9.14 -2.02
CA GLN A 154 -13.51 -7.94 -2.83
C GLN A 154 -12.05 -7.82 -3.27
N ILE A 155 -11.84 -7.54 -4.56
CA ILE A 155 -10.55 -7.03 -5.04
C ILE A 155 -10.53 -5.51 -4.86
N LYS A 156 -9.49 -4.98 -4.23
CA LYS A 156 -9.27 -3.55 -4.08
C LYS A 156 -8.11 -3.15 -4.97
N VAL A 157 -8.27 -2.11 -5.78
CA VAL A 157 -7.22 -1.61 -6.66
C VAL A 157 -6.88 -0.20 -6.25
N PHE A 158 -5.61 0.04 -5.99
CA PHE A 158 -5.08 1.38 -5.80
C PHE A 158 -4.23 1.75 -7.02
N THR A 159 -4.53 2.90 -7.62
CA THR A 159 -3.83 3.35 -8.83
C THR A 159 -3.74 4.87 -8.87
N ASN A 160 -2.81 5.42 -9.65
CA ASN A 160 -2.69 6.87 -9.83
C ASN A 160 -3.29 7.32 -11.15
N TYR A 161 -3.91 8.49 -11.17
CA TYR A 161 -4.31 9.12 -12.44
C TYR A 161 -3.06 9.51 -13.25
N ARG A 162 -3.10 9.19 -14.56
CA ARG A 162 -2.02 9.43 -15.51
C ARG A 162 -2.61 10.07 -16.77
N PRO A 163 -2.30 11.35 -17.04
CA PRO A 163 -2.81 12.02 -18.24
C PRO A 163 -2.42 11.36 -19.57
N ALA A 164 -1.34 10.58 -19.58
CA ALA A 164 -0.87 9.89 -20.78
C ALA A 164 -1.37 8.44 -20.90
N ASP A 165 -2.19 7.96 -19.95
CA ASP A 165 -2.61 6.57 -19.83
C ASP A 165 -4.08 6.46 -19.39
N GLU A 166 -4.90 7.40 -19.85
CA GLU A 166 -6.32 7.50 -19.50
C GLU A 166 -7.12 6.29 -20.02
N ASP A 167 -6.74 5.73 -21.17
CA ASP A 167 -7.36 4.51 -21.71
C ASP A 167 -7.25 3.33 -20.73
N THR A 168 -6.08 3.17 -20.08
CA THR A 168 -5.90 2.12 -19.06
C THR A 168 -6.76 2.39 -17.83
N LEU A 169 -6.93 3.65 -17.43
CA LEU A 169 -7.82 4.02 -16.33
C LEU A 169 -9.30 3.76 -16.70
N ASP A 170 -9.71 4.07 -17.93
CA ASP A 170 -11.04 3.75 -18.46
C ASP A 170 -11.31 2.23 -18.42
N GLU A 171 -10.32 1.40 -18.77
CA GLU A 171 -10.46 -0.06 -18.65
C GLU A 171 -10.70 -0.49 -17.19
N LEU A 172 -9.97 0.08 -16.22
CA LEU A 172 -10.17 -0.19 -14.80
C LEU A 172 -11.54 0.29 -14.29
N LEU A 173 -11.99 1.47 -14.74
CA LEU A 173 -13.31 2.01 -14.41
C LEU A 173 -14.43 1.14 -14.99
N ASN A 174 -14.28 0.66 -16.22
CA ASN A 174 -15.22 -0.28 -16.84
C ASN A 174 -15.28 -1.62 -16.09
N LEU A 175 -14.14 -2.11 -15.58
CA LEU A 175 -14.14 -3.27 -14.70
C LEU A 175 -14.89 -2.97 -13.39
N ALA A 176 -14.68 -1.81 -12.78
CA ALA A 176 -15.39 -1.42 -11.55
C ALA A 176 -16.91 -1.36 -11.78
N ARG A 177 -17.36 -0.81 -12.92
CA ARG A 177 -18.77 -0.82 -13.33
C ARG A 177 -19.31 -2.24 -13.53
N THR A 178 -18.54 -3.10 -14.20
CA THR A 178 -18.98 -4.47 -14.56
C THR A 178 -19.07 -5.38 -13.34
N TYR A 179 -18.12 -5.28 -12.42
CA TYR A 179 -18.01 -6.18 -11.26
C TYR A 179 -18.63 -5.60 -9.98
N GLY A 180 -19.05 -4.33 -9.99
CA GLY A 180 -19.71 -3.68 -8.86
C GLY A 180 -18.94 -3.85 -7.56
N GLU A 181 -19.63 -4.23 -6.49
CA GLU A 181 -19.07 -4.39 -5.14
C GLU A 181 -17.87 -5.35 -5.06
N LYS A 182 -17.68 -6.25 -6.03
CA LYS A 182 -16.51 -7.16 -6.08
C LYS A 182 -15.20 -6.45 -6.41
N LEU A 183 -15.24 -5.23 -6.94
CA LEU A 183 -14.07 -4.40 -7.22
C LEU A 183 -14.24 -3.02 -6.57
N HIS A 184 -13.33 -2.64 -5.67
CA HIS A 184 -13.22 -1.23 -5.24
C HIS A 184 -11.99 -0.61 -5.89
N LEU A 185 -12.19 0.45 -6.67
CA LEU A 185 -11.11 1.19 -7.31
C LEU A 185 -10.86 2.51 -6.59
N THR A 186 -9.65 2.71 -6.11
CA THR A 186 -9.18 3.98 -5.55
C THR A 186 -8.20 4.63 -6.53
N VAL A 187 -8.55 5.83 -7.00
CA VAL A 187 -7.71 6.65 -7.88
C VAL A 187 -7.06 7.76 -7.08
N SER A 188 -5.73 7.76 -7.03
CA SER A 188 -4.94 8.79 -6.41
C SER A 188 -4.50 9.83 -7.43
N LEU A 189 -4.64 11.12 -7.10
CA LEU A 189 -4.01 12.17 -7.89
C LEU A 189 -2.53 12.26 -7.54
N PRO A 190 -1.62 12.34 -8.51
CA PRO A 190 -0.21 12.54 -8.21
C PRO A 190 -0.05 13.78 -7.31
N LEU A 191 0.63 13.62 -6.18
CA LEU A 191 0.87 14.69 -5.20
C LEU A 191 1.92 15.72 -5.67
N ASN A 192 2.25 15.66 -6.96
CA ASN A 192 3.21 16.53 -7.60
C ASN A 192 2.46 17.67 -8.31
N MET A 193 2.48 18.80 -7.61
CA MET A 193 1.87 20.08 -7.90
C MET A 193 2.17 20.60 -9.32
N SER A 194 1.24 20.39 -10.25
CA SER A 194 1.00 21.37 -11.32
C SER A 194 -0.50 21.51 -11.52
N ASP A 195 -0.98 22.75 -11.63
CA ASP A 195 -2.36 23.04 -11.99
C ASP A 195 -2.74 22.31 -13.29
N VAL A 196 -1.76 22.05 -14.16
CA VAL A 196 -1.93 21.31 -15.41
C VAL A 196 -2.44 19.88 -15.20
N ILE A 197 -1.83 19.07 -14.32
CA ILE A 197 -2.28 17.68 -14.09
C ILE A 197 -3.64 17.66 -13.41
N PHE A 198 -3.87 18.59 -12.49
CA PHE A 198 -5.14 18.73 -11.79
C PHE A 198 -6.28 19.14 -12.74
N ASN A 199 -6.04 20.14 -13.59
CA ASN A 199 -7.00 20.59 -14.59
C ASN A 199 -7.28 19.47 -15.60
N ARG A 200 -6.25 18.76 -16.06
CA ARG A 200 -6.44 17.58 -16.92
C ARG A 200 -7.29 16.51 -16.27
N PHE A 201 -7.06 16.20 -14.99
CA PHE A 201 -7.90 15.25 -14.28
C PHE A 201 -9.35 15.74 -14.16
N THR A 202 -9.54 17.03 -13.88
CA THR A 202 -10.87 17.64 -13.80
C THR A 202 -11.59 17.57 -15.14
N ASP A 203 -10.90 17.87 -16.24
CA ASP A 203 -11.43 17.76 -17.60
C ASP A 203 -11.73 16.31 -17.98
N TYR A 204 -10.84 15.38 -17.61
CA TYR A 204 -11.04 13.95 -17.77
C TYR A 204 -12.31 13.48 -17.05
N MET A 205 -12.48 13.83 -15.78
CA MET A 205 -13.70 13.48 -15.01
C MET A 205 -14.97 14.06 -15.64
N LYS A 206 -14.93 15.34 -16.09
CA LYS A 206 -16.04 15.97 -16.81
C LYS A 206 -16.34 15.29 -18.15
N SER A 207 -15.35 14.67 -18.79
CA SER A 207 -15.53 13.88 -20.02
C SER A 207 -16.01 12.45 -19.75
N ARG A 208 -16.05 12.04 -18.48
CA ARG A 208 -16.38 10.68 -17.98
C ARG A 208 -17.46 10.76 -16.91
N THR A 209 -18.52 11.53 -17.17
CA THR A 209 -19.64 11.75 -16.24
C THR A 209 -20.38 10.46 -15.91
N ASP A 210 -20.28 9.46 -16.77
CA ASP A 210 -20.80 8.11 -16.57
C ASP A 210 -20.09 7.36 -15.42
N PHE A 211 -18.88 7.80 -15.02
CA PHE A 211 -18.13 7.26 -13.87
C PHE A 211 -18.05 8.22 -12.66
N PHE A 212 -17.93 9.53 -12.91
CA PHE A 212 -17.64 10.51 -11.87
C PHE A 212 -18.80 11.48 -11.60
N GLY A 213 -19.93 11.42 -12.30
CA GLY A 213 -21.03 12.38 -12.10
C GLY A 213 -20.71 13.79 -12.63
N ILE A 214 -21.61 14.75 -12.35
CA ILE A 214 -21.66 16.05 -13.08
C ILE A 214 -21.28 17.26 -12.21
N GLU A 215 -21.56 17.26 -10.90
CA GLU A 215 -21.40 18.43 -10.03
C GLU A 215 -20.33 18.30 -8.94
N THR A 216 -19.22 19.02 -9.09
CA THR A 216 -18.24 19.20 -8.02
C THR A 216 -18.85 19.98 -6.86
N ARG A 217 -18.75 19.45 -5.63
CA ARG A 217 -19.12 20.16 -4.41
C ARG A 217 -17.95 20.95 -3.88
N VAL A 218 -18.11 22.25 -3.70
CA VAL A 218 -17.17 23.07 -2.93
C VAL A 218 -17.65 23.11 -1.48
N TYR A 219 -16.83 22.62 -0.57
CA TYR A 219 -17.13 22.64 0.87
C TYR A 219 -16.84 24.03 1.47
N PRO A 220 -17.41 24.36 2.65
CA PRO A 220 -17.22 25.67 3.29
C PRO A 220 -15.77 26.04 3.57
N ASP A 221 -14.90 25.04 3.69
CA ASP A 221 -13.47 25.23 3.88
C ASP A 221 -12.74 25.56 2.57
N GLY A 222 -13.35 25.32 1.41
CA GLY A 222 -12.75 25.47 0.08
C GLY A 222 -12.41 24.15 -0.59
N ALA A 223 -12.52 23.02 0.12
CA ALA A 223 -12.22 21.71 -0.46
C ALA A 223 -13.18 21.37 -1.62
N ILE A 224 -12.67 20.79 -2.70
CA ILE A 224 -13.46 20.38 -3.86
C ILE A 224 -13.73 18.87 -3.77
N GLY A 225 -14.93 18.51 -3.34
CA GLY A 225 -15.45 17.16 -3.43
C GLY A 225 -15.86 16.82 -4.85
N TYR A 226 -15.33 15.73 -5.38
CA TYR A 226 -15.80 15.19 -6.65
C TYR A 226 -17.00 14.27 -6.39
N PRO A 227 -18.08 14.40 -7.18
CA PRO A 227 -19.15 13.43 -7.15
C PRO A 227 -18.62 12.07 -7.66
N TYR A 228 -19.38 11.02 -7.38
CA TYR A 228 -19.15 9.70 -7.92
C TYR A 228 -20.48 9.18 -8.45
N SER A 229 -20.51 8.59 -9.65
CA SER A 229 -21.69 7.84 -10.09
C SER A 229 -21.64 6.37 -9.64
N LEU A 230 -20.44 5.89 -9.30
CA LEU A 230 -20.19 4.53 -8.83
C LEU A 230 -19.77 4.54 -7.35
N GLU A 231 -20.50 3.81 -6.51
CA GLU A 231 -20.21 3.73 -5.06
C GLU A 231 -18.88 3.01 -4.75
N ASN A 232 -18.41 2.19 -5.69
CA ASN A 232 -17.18 1.41 -5.58
C ASN A 232 -15.96 2.07 -6.26
N VAL A 233 -16.04 3.36 -6.58
CA VAL A 233 -14.93 4.17 -7.08
C VAL A 233 -14.68 5.33 -6.12
N SER A 234 -13.44 5.51 -5.68
CA SER A 234 -13.03 6.57 -4.76
C SER A 234 -11.84 7.36 -5.31
N ILE A 235 -11.77 8.66 -5.02
CA ILE A 235 -10.61 9.52 -5.31
C ILE A 235 -9.91 9.85 -3.98
N MET A 236 -8.62 9.52 -3.89
CA MET A 236 -7.88 9.61 -2.62
C MET A 236 -7.44 11.05 -2.25
N ASN A 237 -7.35 11.96 -3.21
CA ASN A 237 -6.86 13.32 -2.96
C ASN A 237 -7.92 14.36 -3.36
N VAL A 238 -8.23 15.26 -2.43
CA VAL A 238 -9.16 16.37 -2.61
C VAL A 238 -8.35 17.66 -2.78
N ALA A 239 -8.67 18.47 -3.77
CA ALA A 239 -8.02 19.77 -3.95
C ALA A 239 -8.62 20.83 -3.02
N HIS A 240 -7.77 21.71 -2.51
CA HIS A 240 -8.14 22.87 -1.72
C HIS A 240 -7.41 24.11 -2.29
N PRO A 241 -8.02 25.30 -2.33
CA PRO A 241 -7.43 26.53 -2.88
C PRO A 241 -6.05 26.84 -2.31
N ASP A 242 -5.85 26.52 -1.04
CA ASP A 242 -4.60 26.80 -0.32
C ASP A 242 -3.65 25.57 -0.21
N GLY A 243 -3.99 24.39 -0.77
CA GLY A 243 -3.13 23.20 -0.73
C GLY A 243 -3.75 21.84 -1.13
N LEU A 244 -2.96 20.77 -1.01
CA LEU A 244 -3.36 19.38 -1.34
C LEU A 244 -3.78 18.60 -0.09
N VAL A 245 -4.98 18.01 -0.09
CA VAL A 245 -5.45 17.06 0.94
C VAL A 245 -4.88 15.67 0.62
N THR A 246 -4.03 15.14 1.49
CA THR A 246 -3.40 13.81 1.30
C THR A 246 -3.78 12.86 2.43
N SER A 247 -4.01 11.58 2.11
CA SER A 247 -3.91 10.49 3.09
C SER A 247 -2.50 9.85 3.03
N GLY A 248 -1.95 9.47 4.19
CA GLY A 248 -0.76 8.62 4.29
C GLY A 248 0.58 9.28 4.65
N ARG A 249 0.79 10.60 4.46
CA ARG A 249 1.90 11.34 5.09
C ARG A 249 1.36 12.51 5.91
N ILE A 250 1.58 12.48 7.23
CA ILE A 250 1.39 13.67 8.06
C ILE A 250 2.61 14.56 7.82
N LEU A 251 2.48 15.61 7.02
CA LEU A 251 3.53 16.63 6.91
C LEU A 251 3.75 17.29 8.28
N SER A 252 4.92 17.86 8.53
CA SER A 252 5.18 18.54 9.81
C SER A 252 4.14 19.66 10.03
N GLN A 253 3.77 19.98 11.28
CA GLN A 253 2.84 21.09 11.53
C GLN A 253 3.30 22.40 10.90
N SER A 254 4.61 22.64 10.77
CA SER A 254 5.17 23.80 10.06
C SER A 254 4.84 23.79 8.56
N GLN A 255 4.93 22.64 7.89
CA GLN A 255 4.58 22.48 6.47
C GLN A 255 3.06 22.49 6.24
N LEU A 256 2.28 21.92 7.18
CA LEU A 256 0.82 21.95 7.15
C LEU A 256 0.26 23.36 7.31
N ARG A 257 0.87 24.17 8.19
CA ARG A 257 0.51 25.59 8.38
C ARG A 257 0.89 26.46 7.20
N GLN A 258 1.94 26.11 6.46
CA GLN A 258 2.36 26.84 5.25
C GLN A 258 1.53 26.48 4.01
N LYS A 259 0.91 25.29 3.98
CA LYS A 259 0.18 24.76 2.81
C LYS A 259 -1.31 24.52 3.08
N HIS A 260 -1.90 25.05 4.17
CA HIS A 260 -3.32 24.94 4.50
C HIS A 260 -3.99 23.58 4.15
N ILE A 261 -3.35 22.49 4.58
CA ILE A 261 -3.78 21.13 4.22
C ILE A 261 -4.87 20.67 5.18
N ILE A 262 -6.06 20.38 4.65
CA ILE A 262 -7.16 19.74 5.38
C ILE A 262 -7.02 18.23 5.22
N TYR A 263 -7.17 17.46 6.30
CA TYR A 263 -7.15 16.00 6.21
C TYR A 263 -8.56 15.47 5.97
N ARG A 264 -8.75 14.72 4.90
CA ARG A 264 -9.87 13.78 4.76
C ARG A 264 -9.28 12.41 4.58
N ASP A 265 -9.93 11.40 5.16
CA ASP A 265 -9.39 10.05 5.35
C ASP A 265 -10.04 9.07 4.37
N PRO A 266 -9.61 8.99 3.09
CA PRO A 266 -10.18 8.02 2.15
C PRO A 266 -9.46 6.66 2.16
N ASP A 267 -8.27 6.51 2.78
CA ASP A 267 -7.59 5.20 2.86
C ASP A 267 -7.37 4.78 4.32
N MET A 268 -8.41 4.16 4.88
CA MET A 268 -8.40 3.59 6.23
C MET A 268 -7.27 2.56 6.42
N ASP A 269 -6.68 2.00 5.36
CA ASP A 269 -5.56 1.04 5.46
C ASP A 269 -4.21 1.71 5.74
N ASN A 270 -4.13 3.05 5.79
CA ASN A 270 -2.90 3.81 6.01
C ASN A 270 -2.93 4.71 7.25
N LEU A 271 -3.87 4.46 8.16
CA LEU A 271 -4.05 5.28 9.36
C LEU A 271 -2.83 5.23 10.28
N TYR A 272 -2.52 6.37 10.90
CA TYR A 272 -1.49 6.48 11.94
C TYR A 272 -1.71 5.52 13.13
N THR A 273 -2.97 5.14 13.39
CA THR A 273 -3.36 4.19 14.43
C THR A 273 -2.83 2.77 14.19
N GLN A 274 -2.27 2.49 13.01
CA GLN A 274 -1.87 1.16 12.58
C GLN A 274 -0.38 0.84 12.79
N ARG A 275 0.36 1.73 13.48
CA ARG A 275 1.79 1.59 13.76
C ARG A 275 2.10 0.29 14.53
N GLY A 276 3.14 -0.43 14.10
CA GLY A 276 3.60 -1.68 14.70
C GLY A 276 2.77 -2.91 14.36
N LEU A 277 1.72 -2.76 13.54
CA LEU A 277 0.90 -3.86 13.05
C LEU A 277 1.42 -4.33 11.71
N VAL A 278 1.37 -5.64 11.50
CA VAL A 278 1.94 -6.29 10.33
C VAL A 278 0.85 -6.79 9.38
N LYS A 279 1.18 -6.84 8.08
CA LYS A 279 0.42 -7.50 7.02
C LYS A 279 1.37 -8.16 6.03
N THR A 280 0.96 -9.27 5.43
CA THR A 280 1.76 -9.88 4.36
C THR A 280 1.53 -9.13 3.06
N TYR A 281 2.61 -9.00 2.30
CA TYR A 281 2.68 -8.28 1.05
C TYR A 281 3.59 -9.05 0.10
N PHE A 282 3.20 -9.23 -1.16
CA PHE A 282 4.10 -9.84 -2.14
C PHE A 282 4.26 -8.98 -3.39
N ASN A 283 5.42 -9.13 -4.03
CA ASN A 283 5.75 -8.47 -5.29
C ASN A 283 6.75 -9.33 -6.07
N PRO A 284 7.24 -8.88 -7.24
CA PRO A 284 8.23 -9.61 -8.04
C PRO A 284 9.54 -9.98 -7.33
N ASP A 285 9.84 -9.44 -6.15
CA ASP A 285 11.01 -9.84 -5.37
C ASP A 285 10.75 -10.98 -4.39
N GLY A 286 9.49 -11.21 -4.00
CA GLY A 286 9.19 -12.19 -2.97
C GLY A 286 7.93 -11.89 -2.17
N LEU A 287 7.76 -12.70 -1.13
CA LEU A 287 6.82 -12.44 -0.06
C LEU A 287 7.54 -11.66 1.05
N TRP A 288 6.83 -10.71 1.64
CA TRP A 288 7.33 -9.81 2.66
C TRP A 288 6.33 -9.66 3.78
N LEU A 289 6.85 -9.34 4.96
CA LEU A 289 6.05 -8.80 6.04
C LEU A 289 6.20 -7.28 6.02
N MET A 290 5.09 -6.60 5.75
CA MET A 290 5.01 -5.15 5.78
C MET A 290 4.48 -4.70 7.15
N MET A 291 5.09 -3.67 7.72
CA MET A 291 4.70 -3.06 8.98
C MET A 291 4.69 -1.54 8.84
N TYR A 292 3.76 -0.87 9.53
CA TYR A 292 3.83 0.59 9.65
C TYR A 292 4.84 0.98 10.74
N GLY A 293 5.96 1.56 10.33
CA GLY A 293 7.02 2.10 11.19
C GLY A 293 6.99 3.62 11.26
N THR A 294 7.84 4.19 12.12
CA THR A 294 7.93 5.64 12.32
C THR A 294 9.37 6.07 12.17
N MET A 295 9.69 6.82 11.11
CA MET A 295 11.06 7.31 10.97
C MET A 295 11.34 8.51 11.88
N PHE A 296 10.33 9.34 12.20
CA PHE A 296 10.41 10.44 13.19
C PHE A 296 8.99 10.79 13.69
N ASP A 297 8.86 11.68 14.69
CA ASP A 297 7.61 12.08 15.37
C ASP A 297 6.43 12.49 14.45
N SER A 298 6.67 12.74 13.16
CA SER A 298 5.66 13.10 12.15
C SER A 298 5.50 12.12 10.97
N TYR A 299 6.42 11.18 10.72
CA TYR A 299 6.39 10.36 9.50
C TYR A 299 6.04 8.89 9.79
N THR A 300 4.82 8.49 9.45
CA THR A 300 4.50 7.06 9.31
C THR A 300 5.11 6.58 7.99
N THR A 301 5.92 5.53 8.08
CA THR A 301 6.57 4.87 6.96
C THR A 301 6.15 3.40 6.93
N ARG A 302 6.30 2.73 5.79
CA ARG A 302 6.17 1.28 5.72
C ARG A 302 7.57 0.71 5.85
N VAL A 303 7.71 -0.40 6.56
CA VAL A 303 8.94 -1.15 6.63
C VAL A 303 8.63 -2.59 6.24
N PHE A 304 9.55 -3.19 5.51
CA PHE A 304 9.39 -4.49 4.90
C PHE A 304 10.54 -5.38 5.38
N THR A 305 10.22 -6.61 5.72
CA THR A 305 11.22 -7.67 5.96
C THR A 305 10.88 -8.86 5.07
N PRO A 306 11.85 -9.46 4.36
CA PRO A 306 11.60 -10.63 3.52
C PRO A 306 11.07 -11.80 4.37
N LEU A 307 9.99 -12.42 3.91
CA LEU A 307 9.54 -13.70 4.46
C LEU A 307 10.19 -14.84 3.69
N THR A 308 10.71 -15.81 4.43
CA THR A 308 11.35 -17.03 3.92
C THR A 308 10.86 -18.24 4.72
N PRO A 309 11.04 -19.48 4.22
CA PRO A 309 10.71 -20.67 4.98
C PRO A 309 11.35 -20.70 6.39
N ASP A 310 12.57 -20.20 6.53
CA ASP A 310 13.34 -20.26 7.77
C ASP A 310 12.87 -19.25 8.83
N ASN A 311 12.24 -18.15 8.40
CA ASN A 311 11.93 -17.04 9.29
C ASN A 311 10.43 -16.76 9.49
N ILE A 312 9.57 -17.35 8.66
CA ILE A 312 8.13 -17.06 8.64
C ILE A 312 7.45 -17.38 9.97
N SER A 313 7.78 -18.51 10.59
CA SER A 313 7.20 -18.92 11.87
C SER A 313 7.47 -17.90 12.98
N ILE A 314 8.64 -17.26 12.97
CA ILE A 314 9.02 -16.26 13.96
C ILE A 314 8.43 -14.89 13.62
N LEU A 315 8.54 -14.45 12.37
CA LEU A 315 8.01 -13.17 11.94
C LEU A 315 6.48 -13.11 12.04
N SER A 316 5.81 -14.27 11.97
CA SER A 316 4.37 -14.41 12.22
C SER A 316 3.96 -14.26 13.69
N LEU A 317 4.91 -14.19 14.63
CA LEU A 317 4.62 -13.86 16.04
C LEU A 317 4.35 -12.36 16.25
N LEU A 318 4.58 -11.53 15.23
CA LEU A 318 4.31 -10.10 15.31
C LEU A 318 2.80 -9.81 15.28
N PRO A 319 2.35 -8.77 16.02
CA PRO A 319 0.93 -8.50 16.21
C PRO A 319 0.25 -8.11 14.88
N TRP A 320 -0.82 -8.83 14.55
CA TRP A 320 -1.62 -8.57 13.35
C TRP A 320 -2.58 -7.39 13.56
N HIS A 321 -2.98 -6.77 12.47
CA HIS A 321 -3.89 -5.63 12.47
C HIS A 321 -5.30 -5.99 13.00
N PRO A 322 -5.90 -5.23 13.93
CA PRO A 322 -7.13 -5.65 14.61
C PRO A 322 -8.43 -5.35 13.85
N TYR A 323 -8.42 -4.46 12.85
CA TYR A 323 -9.58 -4.26 11.95
C TYR A 323 -9.59 -5.24 10.78
N PHE A 324 -8.55 -6.06 10.63
CA PHE A 324 -8.58 -7.20 9.73
C PHE A 324 -8.71 -8.47 10.58
N PRO A 325 -9.49 -9.48 10.15
CA PRO A 325 -9.47 -10.77 10.80
C PRO A 325 -8.03 -11.27 10.88
N THR A 326 -7.57 -11.55 12.10
CA THR A 326 -6.30 -12.25 12.32
C THR A 326 -6.36 -13.58 11.58
N PRO A 327 -5.34 -13.94 10.78
CA PRO A 327 -5.34 -15.23 10.08
C PRO A 327 -5.52 -16.37 11.08
N PRO A 328 -6.26 -17.44 10.73
CA PRO A 328 -6.67 -18.49 11.67
C PRO A 328 -5.49 -19.18 12.35
N ASN A 329 -4.37 -19.31 11.65
CA ASN A 329 -3.17 -19.98 12.14
C ASN A 329 -2.08 -18.98 12.54
N TRP A 330 -2.41 -17.70 12.77
CA TRP A 330 -1.43 -16.67 13.09
C TRP A 330 -0.89 -16.81 14.53
N PRO A 331 0.40 -17.15 14.72
CA PRO A 331 0.94 -17.48 16.04
C PRO A 331 0.97 -16.30 17.02
N GLY A 332 1.04 -15.05 16.52
CA GLY A 332 1.09 -13.83 17.34
C GLY A 332 -0.23 -13.39 17.97
N GLY A 333 -1.36 -14.01 17.57
CA GLY A 333 -2.70 -13.70 18.09
C GLY A 333 -3.24 -12.30 17.75
N LYS A 334 -4.40 -11.98 18.31
CA LYS A 334 -5.01 -10.64 18.24
C LYS A 334 -4.23 -9.70 19.17
N GLY A 335 -3.35 -8.87 18.60
CA GLY A 335 -2.67 -7.83 19.37
C GLY A 335 -3.66 -6.90 20.07
N VAL A 336 -3.20 -6.20 21.12
CA VAL A 336 -4.01 -5.20 21.83
C VAL A 336 -4.53 -4.16 20.83
N GLN A 337 -5.85 -4.00 20.74
CA GLN A 337 -6.47 -2.92 19.98
C GLN A 337 -6.04 -1.58 20.57
N LEU A 338 -5.05 -0.93 19.97
CA LEU A 338 -4.83 0.49 20.21
C LEU A 338 -5.96 1.24 19.54
N ASN A 339 -7.07 1.42 20.26
CA ASN A 339 -8.12 2.30 19.78
C ASN A 339 -7.49 3.70 19.54
N GLY A 340 -7.93 4.39 18.49
CA GLY A 340 -7.33 5.70 18.12
C GLY A 340 -7.38 6.73 19.25
N TRP A 341 -8.25 6.53 20.23
CA TRP A 341 -8.36 7.30 21.46
C TRP A 341 -7.25 7.00 22.47
N GLU A 342 -6.82 5.75 22.63
CA GLU A 342 -5.72 5.32 23.48
C GLU A 342 -4.38 5.77 22.92
N ALA A 343 -4.20 5.72 21.59
CA ALA A 343 -3.01 6.28 20.95
C ALA A 343 -2.91 7.81 21.16
N LYS A 344 -4.03 8.54 21.04
CA LYS A 344 -4.12 9.97 21.37
C LYS A 344 -3.90 10.23 22.85
N ARG A 345 -4.44 9.39 23.74
CA ARG A 345 -4.30 9.50 25.20
C ARG A 345 -2.88 9.16 25.67
N LEU A 346 -2.22 8.17 25.10
CA LEU A 346 -0.81 7.81 25.34
C LEU A 346 0.10 8.94 24.86
N LYS A 347 -0.15 9.49 23.67
CA LYS A 347 0.55 10.68 23.17
C LYS A 347 0.36 11.86 24.12
N ALA A 348 -0.86 12.17 24.54
CA ALA A 348 -1.14 13.25 25.49
C ALA A 348 -0.49 13.01 26.87
N LYS A 349 -0.54 11.78 27.40
CA LYS A 349 0.14 11.42 28.66
C LYS A 349 1.66 11.59 28.56
N LEU A 350 2.26 11.20 27.44
CA LEU A 350 3.70 11.35 27.22
C LEU A 350 4.10 12.84 27.12
N TYR A 351 3.34 13.65 26.38
CA TYR A 351 3.51 15.10 26.31
C TYR A 351 3.34 15.79 27.68
N MET A 352 2.32 15.41 28.45
CA MET A 352 2.09 15.97 29.79
C MET A 352 3.10 15.50 30.85
N SER A 353 3.77 14.37 30.63
CA SER A 353 4.77 13.84 31.57
C SER A 353 6.14 14.54 31.51
N GLY A 354 6.32 15.51 30.61
CA GLY A 354 7.60 16.20 30.40
C GLY A 354 8.72 15.32 29.81
N LYS A 355 8.45 14.02 29.59
CA LYS A 355 9.38 13.10 28.94
C LYS A 355 9.30 13.34 27.44
N THR A 356 10.32 13.99 26.89
CA THR A 356 10.54 14.08 25.45
C THR A 356 10.55 12.66 24.87
N PRO A 357 9.82 12.38 23.77
CA PRO A 357 9.93 11.09 23.11
C PRO A 357 11.35 10.98 22.59
N PHE A 358 12.16 10.12 23.21
CA PHE A 358 13.50 9.73 22.77
C PHE A 358 14.44 10.89 22.37
N LYS A 359 15.21 11.42 23.33
CA LYS A 359 16.57 11.83 22.99
C LYS A 359 17.37 10.56 22.66
N ALA A 360 17.36 10.14 21.41
CA ALA A 360 18.44 9.31 20.91
C ALA A 360 19.72 10.13 21.08
N LYS A 361 20.61 9.68 21.96
CA LYS A 361 21.97 10.22 22.02
C LYS A 361 22.58 9.91 20.65
N ILE A 362 22.88 10.95 19.88
CA ILE A 362 23.75 10.81 18.71
C ILE A 362 25.08 10.29 19.25
N ILE A 363 25.46 9.07 18.85
CA ILE A 363 26.84 8.58 18.92
C ILE A 363 27.35 8.62 17.49
#